data_AF-J2JRH9-F1
#
_entry.id   AF-J2JRH9-F1
#
_cell.length_a   1.000
_cell.length_b   1.000
_cell.length_c   1.000
_cell.angle_alpha   90.00
_cell.angle_beta   90.00
_cell.angle_gamma   90.00
#
_symmetry.space_group_name_H-M   'P 1'
#
loop_
_entity.id
_entity.type
_entity.pdbx_description
1 polymer ?
#
loop_
_entity_poly.entity_id
_entity_poly.type
_entity_poly.pdbx_seq_one_letter_code
_entity_poly.pdbx_strand_id
1 'polypeptide(L)'
;KVYIEISPHPVLQVALSEILEGESREAAVLSTLRRKTSDRRAFLTSLAKAYVSGVTVDWAALPDLAGAAHVDLPTYAFQRERYWPRPAAAANGGRGQGAGAPATVGQGTVDAHFWEAVENGDLGSLGPDVRFDDETPLKVVLPELASWHRQGLEQARVDGWRYVEKWRPLDVP
;
A
#
# COMPACT_ATOMS: atom_id res chain seq x y z
N LYS A 1 -4.88 13.42 -30.98
CA LYS A 1 -5.66 14.59 -31.46
C LYS A 1 -7.04 14.13 -31.95
N VAL A 2 -8.05 15.00 -32.04
CA VAL A 2 -9.39 14.61 -32.54
C VAL A 2 -9.83 15.53 -33.67
N TYR A 3 -10.32 14.95 -34.75
CA TYR A 3 -10.88 15.62 -35.92
C TYR A 3 -12.33 15.21 -36.09
N ILE A 4 -13.22 16.17 -36.35
CA ILE A 4 -14.67 15.94 -36.46
C ILE A 4 -15.16 16.48 -37.80
N GLU A 5 -15.74 15.62 -38.62
CA GLU A 5 -16.44 15.98 -39.86
C GLU A 5 -17.92 16.29 -39.58
N ILE A 6 -18.32 17.53 -39.87
CA ILE A 6 -19.70 18.00 -39.74
C ILE A 6 -20.40 17.87 -41.10
N SER A 7 -21.09 16.75 -41.32
CA SER A 7 -21.70 16.41 -42.61
C SER A 7 -22.80 15.36 -42.43
N PRO A 8 -23.78 15.25 -43.36
CA PRO A 8 -24.82 14.22 -43.34
C PRO A 8 -24.28 12.79 -43.61
N HIS A 9 -23.04 12.68 -44.10
CA HIS A 9 -22.35 11.42 -44.34
C HIS A 9 -20.84 11.67 -44.44
N PRO A 10 -19.98 10.83 -43.82
CA PRO A 10 -18.54 11.00 -43.87
C PRO A 10 -18.01 10.88 -45.30
N VAL A 11 -17.28 11.89 -45.76
CA VAL A 11 -16.59 11.87 -47.06
C VAL A 11 -15.07 12.04 -46.89
N LEU A 12 -14.64 12.73 -45.82
CA LEU A 12 -13.23 13.03 -45.58
C LEU A 12 -12.57 12.02 -44.65
N GLN A 13 -13.36 11.20 -43.97
CA GLN A 13 -12.86 10.29 -42.94
C GLN A 13 -11.75 9.35 -43.44
N VAL A 14 -11.91 8.74 -44.62
CA VAL A 14 -10.90 7.82 -45.18
C VAL A 14 -9.61 8.55 -45.51
N ALA A 15 -9.69 9.65 -46.26
CA ALA A 15 -8.52 10.44 -46.67
C ALA A 15 -7.75 10.98 -45.46
N LEU A 16 -8.47 11.45 -44.43
CA LEU A 16 -7.85 11.97 -43.22
C LEU A 16 -7.16 10.84 -42.42
N SER A 17 -7.76 9.66 -42.33
CA SER A 17 -7.12 8.50 -41.70
C SER A 17 -5.82 8.11 -42.43
N GLU A 18 -5.84 8.02 -43.76
CA GLU A 18 -4.65 7.67 -44.56
C GLU A 18 -3.49 8.67 -44.36
N ILE A 19 -3.79 9.98 -44.32
CA ILE A 19 -2.79 11.02 -44.05
C ILE A 19 -2.20 10.86 -42.65
N LEU A 20 -3.03 10.64 -41.64
CA LEU A 20 -2.60 10.52 -40.24
C LEU A 20 -1.77 9.25 -40.00
N GLU A 21 -2.14 8.14 -40.65
CA GLU A 21 -1.36 6.90 -40.65
C GLU A 21 0.01 7.12 -41.31
N GLY A 22 0.06 7.79 -42.47
CA GLY A 22 1.31 8.13 -43.16
C GLY A 22 2.24 9.04 -42.35
N GLU A 23 1.68 9.90 -41.50
CA GLU A 23 2.43 10.75 -40.57
C GLU A 23 2.76 10.08 -39.22
N SER A 24 2.39 8.81 -39.01
CA SER A 24 2.52 8.09 -37.73
C SER A 24 1.91 8.85 -36.54
N ARG A 25 0.80 9.56 -36.77
CA ARG A 25 0.10 10.36 -35.76
C ARG A 25 -1.12 9.63 -35.24
N GLU A 26 -1.17 9.44 -33.93
CA GLU A 26 -2.35 8.89 -33.27
C GLU A 26 -3.43 9.97 -33.12
N ALA A 27 -4.52 9.83 -33.88
CA ALA A 27 -5.65 10.74 -33.84
C ALA A 27 -6.98 10.05 -34.16
N ALA A 28 -8.03 10.48 -33.47
CA ALA A 28 -9.39 10.01 -33.73
C ALA A 28 -10.02 10.86 -34.85
N VAL A 29 -10.53 10.19 -35.88
CA VAL A 29 -11.30 10.82 -36.97
C VAL A 29 -12.76 10.41 -36.83
N LEU A 30 -13.63 11.39 -36.56
CA LEU A 30 -15.03 11.19 -36.23
C LEU A 30 -15.93 11.91 -37.24
N SER A 31 -17.14 11.40 -37.44
CA SER A 31 -18.18 12.04 -38.25
C SER A 31 -19.44 12.23 -37.44
N THR A 32 -20.15 13.33 -37.67
CA THR A 32 -21.36 13.70 -36.90
C THR A 32 -22.57 12.86 -37.31
N LEU A 33 -22.78 12.61 -38.60
CA LEU A 33 -23.91 11.83 -39.11
C LEU A 33 -23.45 10.82 -40.17
N ARG A 34 -24.29 9.80 -40.40
CA ARG A 34 -24.06 8.77 -41.42
C ARG A 34 -25.37 8.37 -42.07
N ARG A 35 -25.43 8.48 -43.39
CA ARG A 35 -26.54 7.96 -44.22
C ARG A 35 -27.01 6.57 -43.75
N LYS A 36 -28.33 6.37 -43.75
CA LYS A 36 -29.01 5.13 -43.31
C LYS A 36 -28.83 4.80 -41.82
N THR A 37 -28.39 5.76 -41.00
CA THR A 37 -28.37 5.66 -39.54
C THR A 37 -29.31 6.73 -38.98
N SER A 38 -29.98 6.45 -37.86
CA SER A 38 -30.74 7.50 -37.15
C SER A 38 -29.80 8.62 -36.73
N ASP A 39 -30.15 9.86 -37.05
CA ASP A 39 -29.33 11.05 -36.81
C ASP A 39 -28.90 11.17 -35.35
N ARG A 40 -29.85 10.99 -34.41
CA ARG A 40 -29.57 11.05 -32.96
C ARG A 40 -28.60 9.96 -32.51
N ARG A 41 -28.77 8.72 -32.99
CA ARG A 41 -27.87 7.61 -32.65
C ARG A 41 -26.47 7.83 -33.23
N ALA A 42 -26.37 8.29 -34.48
CA ALA A 42 -25.09 8.58 -35.11
C ALA A 42 -24.33 9.67 -34.35
N PHE A 43 -25.04 10.76 -34.02
CA PHE A 43 -24.46 11.88 -33.28
C PHE A 43 -23.99 11.49 -31.88
N LEU A 44 -24.84 10.83 -31.07
CA LEU A 44 -24.46 10.39 -29.72
C LEU A 44 -23.31 9.38 -29.73
N THR A 45 -23.25 8.52 -30.74
CA THR A 45 -22.11 7.60 -30.92
C THR A 45 -20.82 8.38 -31.20
N SER A 46 -20.89 9.42 -32.02
CA SER A 46 -19.75 10.29 -32.31
C SER A 46 -19.28 11.06 -31.07
N LEU A 47 -20.22 11.62 -30.31
CA LEU A 47 -19.95 12.30 -29.04
C LEU A 47 -19.28 11.35 -28.02
N ALA A 48 -19.77 10.12 -27.88
CA ALA A 48 -19.18 9.11 -27.01
C ALA A 48 -17.75 8.77 -27.43
N LYS A 49 -17.48 8.64 -28.74
CA LYS A 49 -16.13 8.40 -29.26
C LYS A 49 -15.18 9.57 -28.98
N ALA A 50 -15.67 10.81 -29.11
CA ALA A 50 -14.89 12.00 -28.78
C ALA A 50 -14.52 12.01 -27.29
N TYR A 51 -15.48 11.71 -26.41
CA TYR A 51 -15.26 11.63 -24.97
C TYR A 51 -14.22 10.56 -24.59
N VAL A 52 -14.34 9.33 -25.13
CA VAL A 52 -13.36 8.25 -24.91
C VAL A 52 -11.98 8.60 -25.46
N SER A 53 -11.92 9.46 -26.49
CA SER A 53 -10.67 9.97 -27.07
C SER A 53 -10.09 11.16 -26.27
N GLY A 54 -10.64 11.47 -25.10
CA GLY A 54 -10.14 12.50 -24.17
C GLY A 54 -10.66 13.92 -24.43
N VAL A 55 -11.66 14.10 -25.31
CA VAL A 55 -12.31 15.41 -25.48
C VAL A 55 -13.19 15.69 -24.26
N THR A 56 -12.98 16.83 -23.61
CA THR A 56 -13.87 17.32 -22.56
C THR A 56 -15.24 17.62 -23.15
N VAL A 57 -16.27 16.97 -22.61
CA VAL A 57 -17.68 17.19 -22.99
C VAL A 57 -18.37 17.90 -21.84
N ASP A 58 -19.03 19.02 -22.16
CA ASP A 58 -19.96 19.67 -21.24
C ASP A 58 -21.29 18.92 -21.27
N TRP A 59 -21.47 17.99 -20.33
CA TRP A 59 -22.71 17.21 -20.21
C TRP A 59 -23.89 18.06 -19.73
N ALA A 60 -23.66 19.20 -19.08
CA ALA A 60 -24.73 20.09 -18.61
C ALA A 60 -25.37 20.87 -19.77
N ALA A 61 -24.64 21.05 -20.87
CA ALA A 61 -25.15 21.68 -22.09
C ALA A 61 -26.13 20.79 -22.90
N LEU A 62 -26.27 19.50 -22.56
CA LEU A 62 -27.21 18.59 -23.22
C LEU A 62 -28.64 18.83 -22.72
N PRO A 63 -29.59 19.26 -23.57
CA PRO A 63 -30.96 19.56 -23.15
C PRO A 63 -31.67 18.36 -22.51
N ASP A 64 -31.35 17.15 -22.98
CA ASP A 64 -31.93 15.90 -22.47
C ASP A 64 -31.48 15.57 -21.05
N LEU A 65 -30.37 16.15 -20.59
CA LEU A 65 -29.82 15.95 -19.24
C LEU A 65 -30.15 17.13 -18.31
N ALA A 66 -30.53 18.28 -18.86
CA ALA A 66 -30.93 19.44 -18.10
C ALA A 66 -32.21 19.13 -17.29
N GLY A 67 -32.08 19.05 -15.96
CA GLY A 67 -33.18 18.73 -15.05
C GLY A 67 -33.52 17.24 -14.96
N ALA A 68 -32.69 16.35 -15.52
CA ALA A 68 -32.83 14.92 -15.31
C ALA A 68 -32.58 14.56 -13.82
N ALA A 69 -33.36 13.62 -13.29
CA ALA A 69 -33.15 13.11 -11.94
C ALA A 69 -31.90 12.23 -11.88
N HIS A 70 -31.12 12.36 -10.80
CA HIS A 70 -30.05 11.40 -10.51
C HIS A 70 -30.66 10.04 -10.17
N VAL A 71 -30.05 8.97 -10.67
CA VAL A 71 -30.43 7.59 -10.40
C VAL A 71 -29.28 6.88 -9.69
N ASP A 72 -29.60 5.98 -8.79
CA ASP A 72 -28.59 5.16 -8.12
C ASP A 72 -27.97 4.18 -9.13
N LEU A 73 -26.65 4.20 -9.22
CA LEU A 73 -25.87 3.29 -10.05
C LEU A 73 -24.97 2.42 -9.15
N PRO A 74 -24.58 1.22 -9.62
CA PRO A 74 -23.53 0.46 -8.96
C PRO A 74 -22.29 1.33 -8.74
N THR A 75 -21.71 1.24 -7.55
CA THR A 75 -20.48 1.96 -7.22
C THR A 75 -19.32 1.45 -8.09
N TYR A 76 -18.29 2.27 -8.24
CA TYR A 76 -17.07 1.91 -8.99
C TYR A 76 -16.54 0.52 -8.58
N ALA A 77 -16.30 -0.33 -9.57
CA ALA A 77 -15.78 -1.67 -9.38
C ALA A 77 -14.27 -1.63 -9.11
N PHE A 78 -13.88 -1.28 -7.88
CA PHE A 78 -12.47 -1.25 -7.45
C PHE A 78 -11.77 -2.58 -7.75
N GLN A 79 -10.56 -2.52 -8.32
CA GLN A 79 -9.66 -3.67 -8.41
C GLN A 79 -9.02 -3.90 -7.04
N ARG A 80 -9.71 -4.66 -6.18
CA ARG A 80 -9.36 -4.81 -4.77
C ARG A 80 -8.14 -5.72 -4.60
N GLU A 81 -7.10 -5.20 -3.97
CA GLU A 81 -5.97 -5.98 -3.48
C GLU A 81 -5.84 -5.84 -1.96
N ARG A 82 -5.31 -6.88 -1.32
CA ARG A 82 -5.12 -6.90 0.14
C ARG A 82 -3.76 -6.30 0.50
N TYR A 83 -3.77 -5.03 0.88
CA TYR A 83 -2.60 -4.33 1.41
C TYR A 83 -2.55 -4.45 2.94
N TRP A 84 -2.18 -5.63 3.44
CA TRP A 84 -1.97 -5.85 4.87
C TRP A 84 -0.50 -6.21 5.15
N PRO A 85 0.15 -5.59 6.15
CA PRO A 85 1.53 -5.92 6.49
C PRO A 85 1.62 -7.39 6.93
N ARG A 86 2.59 -8.12 6.38
CA ARG A 86 2.96 -9.46 6.87
C ARG A 86 4.07 -9.29 7.90
N PRO A 87 3.94 -9.83 9.11
CA PRO A 87 5.02 -9.80 10.08
C PRO A 87 6.24 -10.49 9.47
N ALA A 88 7.40 -9.82 9.51
CA ALA A 88 8.65 -10.45 9.14
C ALA A 88 8.90 -11.61 10.10
N ALA A 89 9.14 -12.82 9.58
CA ALA A 89 9.64 -13.91 10.41
C ALA A 89 10.93 -13.40 11.06
N ALA A 90 10.96 -13.36 12.39
CA ALA A 90 12.14 -12.93 13.12
C ALA A 90 13.32 -13.78 12.62
N ALA A 91 14.32 -13.12 12.04
CA ALA A 91 15.54 -13.78 11.64
C ALA A 91 16.21 -14.26 12.93
N ASN A 92 16.10 -15.56 13.21
CA ASN A 92 16.85 -16.22 14.28
C ASN A 92 18.34 -16.13 13.93
N GLY A 93 18.97 -15.03 14.33
CA GLY A 93 20.42 -14.86 14.28
C GLY A 93 21.07 -15.53 15.48
N GLY A 94 21.79 -16.62 15.24
CA GLY A 94 22.99 -16.97 16.03
C GLY A 94 22.84 -17.92 17.22
N ARG A 95 23.20 -19.18 16.97
CA ARG A 95 23.87 -20.17 17.85
C ARG A 95 23.34 -20.41 19.27
N GLY A 96 22.57 -21.50 19.38
CA GLY A 96 22.37 -22.24 20.63
C GLY A 96 21.21 -23.23 20.49
N GLN A 97 21.47 -24.42 19.95
CA GLN A 97 20.50 -25.53 20.02
C GLN A 97 20.45 -26.03 21.47
N GLY A 98 19.51 -25.50 22.24
CA GLY A 98 18.88 -26.18 23.37
C GLY A 98 17.40 -26.28 23.05
N ALA A 99 16.86 -27.50 23.01
CA ALA A 99 15.46 -27.74 22.67
C ALA A 99 14.51 -27.13 23.71
N GLY A 100 13.62 -26.23 23.28
CA GLY A 100 12.50 -25.76 24.10
C GLY A 100 11.84 -24.48 23.59
N ALA A 101 10.68 -24.63 22.93
CA ALA A 101 9.69 -23.59 22.56
C ALA A 101 10.12 -22.50 21.55
N PRO A 102 9.18 -21.98 20.74
CA PRO A 102 9.44 -20.80 19.92
C PRO A 102 9.71 -19.61 20.85
N ALA A 103 10.95 -19.14 20.89
CA ALA A 103 11.30 -17.92 21.60
C ALA A 103 10.42 -16.79 21.07
N THR A 104 9.62 -16.20 21.96
CA THR A 104 8.85 -15.01 21.63
C THR A 104 9.85 -13.88 21.32
N VAL A 105 9.59 -13.12 20.26
CA VAL A 105 10.39 -11.94 19.89
C VAL A 105 10.47 -11.03 21.12
N GLY A 106 11.61 -11.05 21.82
CA GLY A 106 11.78 -10.40 23.12
C GLY A 106 12.58 -11.22 24.15
N GLN A 107 12.34 -12.52 24.32
CA GLN A 107 13.02 -13.32 25.35
C GLN A 107 14.54 -13.41 25.15
N GLY A 108 14.98 -13.53 23.90
CA GLY A 108 16.41 -13.55 23.57
C GLY A 108 17.17 -12.26 23.89
N THR A 109 16.47 -11.13 24.04
CA THR A 109 17.11 -9.84 24.38
C THR A 109 17.43 -9.73 25.87
N VAL A 110 16.56 -10.28 26.72
CA VAL A 110 16.75 -10.29 28.18
C VAL A 110 17.88 -11.25 28.58
N ASP A 111 17.92 -12.44 27.98
CA ASP A 111 19.00 -13.40 28.22
C ASP A 111 20.36 -12.90 27.72
N ALA A 112 20.40 -12.22 26.57
CA ALA A 112 21.64 -11.64 26.06
C ALA A 112 22.22 -10.57 27.01
N HIS A 113 21.37 -9.69 27.53
CA HIS A 113 21.77 -8.64 28.48
C HIS A 113 22.29 -9.23 29.80
N PHE A 114 21.71 -10.34 30.26
CA PHE A 114 22.21 -11.05 31.43
C PHE A 114 23.65 -11.55 31.25
N TRP A 115 23.91 -12.26 30.13
CA TRP A 115 25.23 -12.82 29.89
C TRP A 115 26.29 -11.75 29.65
N GLU A 116 25.94 -10.64 29.00
CA GLU A 116 26.83 -9.48 28.86
C GLU A 116 27.23 -8.90 30.22
N ALA A 117 26.29 -8.76 31.15
CA ALA A 117 26.58 -8.29 32.51
C ALA A 117 27.51 -9.26 33.26
N VAL A 118 27.29 -10.57 33.14
CA VAL A 118 28.13 -11.61 33.75
C VAL A 118 29.54 -11.61 33.17
N GLU A 119 29.68 -11.50 31.85
CA GLU A 119 30.97 -11.46 31.16
C GLU A 119 31.79 -10.21 31.52
N ASN A 120 31.12 -9.07 31.69
CA ASN A 120 31.74 -7.81 32.10
C ASN A 120 31.98 -7.70 33.62
N GLY A 121 31.44 -8.64 34.41
CA GLY A 121 31.47 -8.59 35.87
C GLY A 121 30.67 -7.41 36.46
N ASP A 122 29.76 -6.82 35.68
CA ASP A 122 28.98 -5.64 36.08
C ASP A 122 27.51 -6.03 36.27
N LEU A 123 27.22 -6.66 37.40
CA LEU A 123 25.83 -6.99 37.77
C LEU A 123 24.98 -5.74 38.05
N GLY A 124 25.61 -4.59 38.32
CA GLY A 124 24.92 -3.31 38.50
C GLY A 124 24.25 -2.79 37.21
N SER A 125 24.71 -3.25 36.04
CA SER A 125 24.11 -2.93 34.74
C SER A 125 22.70 -3.54 34.55
N LEU A 126 22.35 -4.59 35.30
CA LEU A 126 21.06 -5.28 35.18
C LEU A 126 19.86 -4.40 35.60
N GLY A 127 20.09 -3.36 36.42
CA GLY A 127 19.08 -2.37 36.72
C GLY A 127 19.26 -1.73 38.10
N PRO A 128 18.48 -0.68 38.40
CA PRO A 128 18.62 0.08 39.63
C PRO A 128 18.32 -0.72 40.91
N ASP A 129 17.49 -1.77 40.79
CA ASP A 129 17.08 -2.65 41.89
C ASP A 129 18.08 -3.79 42.14
N VAL A 130 19.08 -3.96 41.27
CA VAL A 130 20.06 -5.05 41.31
C VAL A 130 21.40 -4.46 41.74
N ARG A 131 21.56 -4.20 43.04
CA ARG A 131 22.79 -3.66 43.62
C ARG A 131 23.38 -4.62 44.64
N PHE A 132 24.50 -5.21 44.29
CA PHE A 132 25.24 -6.10 45.18
C PHE A 132 26.60 -5.50 45.47
N ASP A 133 27.06 -5.69 46.70
CA ASP A 133 28.46 -5.48 47.03
C ASP A 133 29.27 -6.72 46.62
N ASP A 134 30.55 -6.55 46.30
CA ASP A 134 31.40 -7.63 45.72
C ASP A 134 31.54 -8.85 46.66
N GLU A 135 31.30 -8.68 47.96
CA GLU A 135 31.35 -9.76 48.96
C GLU A 135 30.00 -10.44 49.22
N THR A 136 28.93 -10.07 48.51
CA THR A 136 27.59 -10.61 48.74
C THR A 136 27.52 -12.09 48.32
N PRO A 137 27.15 -13.04 49.20
CA PRO A 137 27.05 -14.44 48.85
C PRO A 137 25.98 -14.68 47.77
N LEU A 138 26.29 -15.46 46.73
CA LEU A 138 25.39 -15.74 45.60
C LEU A 138 23.97 -16.20 46.03
N LYS A 139 23.85 -16.96 47.11
CA LYS A 139 22.56 -17.41 47.66
C LYS A 139 21.61 -16.27 48.06
N VAL A 140 22.16 -15.10 48.41
CA VAL A 140 21.43 -13.89 48.77
C VAL A 140 20.99 -13.12 47.53
N VAL A 141 21.77 -13.22 46.45
CA VAL A 141 21.61 -12.53 45.16
C VAL A 141 20.59 -13.22 44.24
N LEU A 142 20.51 -14.56 44.30
CA LEU A 142 19.65 -15.37 43.43
C LEU A 142 18.17 -14.96 43.40
N PRO A 143 17.50 -14.64 44.52
CA PRO A 143 16.10 -14.20 44.49
C PRO A 143 15.90 -12.89 43.72
N GLU A 144 16.84 -11.95 43.81
CA GLU A 144 16.78 -10.67 43.11
C GLU A 144 17.01 -10.84 41.61
N LEU A 145 18.01 -11.63 41.20
CA LEU A 145 18.23 -12.00 39.79
C LEU A 145 17.01 -12.73 39.20
N ALA A 146 16.38 -13.61 39.96
CA ALA A 146 15.17 -14.29 39.52
C ALA A 146 13.97 -13.34 39.39
N SER A 147 13.89 -12.31 40.23
CA SER A 147 12.86 -11.25 40.11
C SER A 147 13.09 -10.40 38.88
N TRP A 148 14.33 -9.94 38.68
CA TRP A 148 14.75 -9.21 37.50
C TRP A 148 14.45 -9.96 36.20
N HIS A 149 14.80 -11.25 36.13
CA HIS A 149 14.56 -12.07 34.93
C HIS A 149 13.06 -12.20 34.62
N ARG A 150 12.23 -12.46 35.64
CA ARG A 150 10.76 -12.51 35.47
C ARG A 150 10.20 -11.18 34.96
N GLN A 151 10.65 -10.06 35.53
CA GLN A 151 10.19 -8.73 35.12
C GLN A 151 10.63 -8.40 33.68
N GLY A 152 11.85 -8.78 33.30
CA GLY A 152 12.34 -8.65 31.93
C GLY A 152 11.50 -9.45 30.93
N LEU A 153 11.12 -10.69 31.27
CA LEU A 153 10.26 -11.52 30.44
C LEU A 153 8.84 -10.95 30.27
N GLU A 154 8.26 -10.37 31.33
CA GLU A 154 6.97 -9.70 31.24
C GLU A 154 7.03 -8.47 30.34
N GLN A 155 8.07 -7.63 30.49
CA GLN A 155 8.25 -6.44 29.67
C GLN A 155 8.47 -6.79 28.20
N ALA A 156 9.32 -7.78 27.91
CA ALA A 156 9.58 -8.28 26.57
C ALA A 156 8.30 -8.84 25.91
N ARG A 157 7.42 -9.49 26.68
CA ARG A 157 6.13 -9.97 26.18
C ARG A 157 5.20 -8.81 25.81
N VAL A 158 5.15 -7.76 26.64
CA VAL A 158 4.37 -6.54 26.36
C VAL A 158 4.93 -5.82 25.14
N ASP A 159 6.26 -5.70 25.02
CA ASP A 159 6.91 -5.08 23.87
C ASP A 159 6.70 -5.90 22.58
N GLY A 160 6.65 -7.23 22.66
CA GLY A 160 6.29 -8.09 21.53
C GLY A 160 4.86 -7.90 21.02
N TRP A 161 3.96 -7.30 21.81
CA TRP A 161 2.62 -6.91 21.38
C TRP A 161 2.56 -5.52 20.75
N ARG A 162 3.64 -4.73 20.87
CA ARG A 162 3.72 -3.39 20.30
C ARG A 162 4.30 -3.48 18.89
N TYR A 163 3.60 -2.89 17.94
CA TYR A 163 4.16 -2.62 16.62
C TYR A 163 4.62 -1.16 16.56
N VAL A 164 5.83 -0.94 16.04
CA VAL A 164 6.37 0.40 15.77
C VAL A 164 6.30 0.65 14.29
N GLU A 165 5.54 1.67 13.91
CA GLU A 165 5.49 2.17 12.53
C GLU A 165 6.65 3.13 12.28
N LYS A 166 7.47 2.82 11.28
CA LYS A 166 8.44 3.76 10.72
C LYS A 166 8.10 3.98 9.25
N TRP A 167 7.60 5.18 8.94
CA TRP A 167 7.35 5.59 7.57
C TRP A 167 8.68 5.82 6.85
N ARG A 168 8.86 5.15 5.71
CA ARG A 168 9.93 5.46 4.75
C ARG A 168 9.28 5.95 3.46
N PRO A 169 9.69 7.12 2.93
CA PRO A 169 9.24 7.55 1.62
C PRO A 169 9.68 6.51 0.58
N LEU A 170 8.77 6.19 -0.33
CA LEU A 170 9.04 5.29 -1.45
C LEU A 170 9.22 6.16 -2.68
N ASP A 171 10.43 6.19 -3.24
CA ASP A 171 10.66 6.80 -4.54
C ASP A 171 10.06 5.87 -5.60
N VAL A 172 8.96 6.30 -6.20
CA VAL A 172 8.32 5.59 -7.30
C VAL A 172 8.94 6.12 -8.61
N PRO A 173 9.39 5.24 -9.53
CA PRO A 173 10.06 5.64 -10.78
C PRO A 173 9.13 6.36 -11.76
#